data_AF-A0A1Q9PBH7-F1
#
_entry.id   AF-A0A1Q9PBH7-F1
#
_cell.length_a   1.000
_cell.length_b   1.000
_cell.length_c   1.000
_cell.angle_alpha   90.00
_cell.angle_beta   90.00
_cell.angle_gamma   90.00
#
_symmetry.space_group_name_H-M   'P 1'
#
loop_
_entity.id
_entity.type
_entity.pdbx_description
1 polymer ?
#
loop_
_entity_poly.entity_id
_entity_poly.type
_entity_poly.pdbx_seq_one_letter_code
_entity_poly.pdbx_strand_id
1 'polypeptide(L)'
;MFILQFVFDLTLLPGLAASVLAAIMAVYLIIIWYRQENRLMTDLPLMFGIVFIAHAINQTMVLLSEYGYLEMTLEVFRMRALIVGGIAVPLVGVLLHIWLPRIRKHHLRIIGLVIVYWVSILLLGPTQELIMLLHLPIIIFFMGGMVLTFAITWKTGRLKEVRSDLMVVSSAFSFVGQAGLVAFMAIGLASVPAMITAISTAMATLALVNPWYKVEARSVL
;
A
#
# COMPACT_ATOMS: atom_id res chain seq x y z
N MET A 1 -22.83 20.75 -14.83
CA MET A 1 -22.67 20.93 -13.37
C MET A 1 -22.95 19.65 -12.60
N PHE A 2 -24.11 19.00 -12.79
CA PHE A 2 -24.49 17.77 -12.06
C PHE A 2 -23.53 16.58 -12.22
N ILE A 3 -23.04 16.32 -13.45
CA ILE A 3 -22.09 15.23 -13.73
C ILE A 3 -20.73 15.47 -13.06
N LEU A 4 -20.27 16.72 -13.04
CA LEU A 4 -18.99 17.09 -12.42
C LEU A 4 -19.07 16.90 -10.90
N GLN A 5 -20.18 17.33 -10.27
CA GLN A 5 -20.45 17.14 -8.85
C GLN A 5 -20.52 15.64 -8.49
N PHE A 6 -21.18 14.82 -9.32
CA PHE A 6 -21.31 13.38 -9.08
C PHE A 6 -19.97 12.63 -9.16
N VAL A 7 -19.12 12.95 -10.15
CA VAL A 7 -17.77 12.37 -10.25
C VAL A 7 -16.89 12.81 -9.08
N PHE A 8 -17.08 14.04 -8.62
CA PHE A 8 -16.42 14.57 -7.43
C PHE A 8 -16.83 13.76 -6.19
N ASP A 9 -18.12 13.57 -5.94
CA ASP A 9 -18.61 12.80 -4.79
C ASP A 9 -18.15 11.32 -4.82
N LEU A 10 -18.00 10.74 -6.02
CA LEU A 10 -17.52 9.36 -6.24
C LEU A 10 -16.01 9.16 -6.04
N THR A 11 -15.20 10.20 -6.14
CA THR A 11 -13.76 10.13 -5.81
C THR A 11 -13.54 10.42 -4.33
N LEU A 12 -14.32 11.37 -3.83
CA LEU A 12 -14.19 11.93 -2.51
C LEU A 12 -14.39 10.94 -1.38
N LEU A 13 -15.60 10.40 -1.32
CA LEU A 13 -16.04 9.61 -0.18
C LEU A 13 -15.25 8.30 -0.11
N PRO A 14 -14.98 7.61 -1.24
CA PRO A 14 -14.08 6.46 -1.24
C PRO A 14 -12.64 6.82 -0.84
N GLY A 15 -12.07 7.91 -1.36
CA GLY A 15 -10.72 8.33 -1.00
C GLY A 15 -10.58 8.68 0.48
N LEU A 16 -11.55 9.41 1.04
CA LEU A 16 -11.59 9.75 2.46
C LEU A 16 -11.74 8.50 3.33
N ALA A 17 -12.66 7.60 2.96
CA ALA A 17 -12.84 6.33 3.65
C ALA A 17 -11.55 5.50 3.63
N ALA A 18 -10.87 5.41 2.48
CA ALA A 18 -9.59 4.70 2.35
C ALA A 18 -8.53 5.31 3.27
N SER A 19 -8.41 6.64 3.28
CA SER A 19 -7.44 7.36 4.12
C SER A 19 -7.69 7.11 5.62
N VAL A 20 -8.95 7.23 6.07
CA VAL A 20 -9.33 7.01 7.47
C VAL A 20 -9.13 5.56 7.88
N LEU A 21 -9.57 4.60 7.07
CA LEU A 21 -9.40 3.18 7.36
C LEU A 21 -7.91 2.80 7.42
N ALA A 22 -7.10 3.33 6.50
CA ALA A 22 -5.66 3.13 6.52
C ALA A 22 -5.03 3.73 7.79
N ALA A 23 -5.42 4.93 8.21
CA ALA A 23 -4.92 5.54 9.45
C ALA A 23 -5.29 4.71 10.70
N ILE A 24 -6.54 4.22 10.78
CA ILE A 24 -6.99 3.34 11.87
C ILE A 24 -6.15 2.04 11.88
N MET A 25 -5.97 1.42 10.72
CA MET A 25 -5.19 0.19 10.59
C MET A 25 -3.73 0.38 10.95
N ALA A 26 -3.12 1.49 10.54
CA ALA A 26 -1.77 1.85 10.93
C ALA A 26 -1.62 1.89 12.45
N VAL A 27 -2.50 2.63 13.15
CA VAL A 27 -2.47 2.75 14.60
C VAL A 27 -2.67 1.39 15.27
N TYR A 28 -3.65 0.61 14.80
CA TYR A 28 -3.93 -0.72 15.32
C TYR A 28 -2.72 -1.67 15.23
N LEU A 29 -2.09 -1.75 14.05
CA LEU A 29 -0.95 -2.65 13.83
C LEU A 29 0.30 -2.21 14.61
N ILE A 30 0.53 -0.91 14.73
CA ILE A 30 1.64 -0.37 15.54
C ILE A 30 1.41 -0.64 17.03
N ILE A 31 0.17 -0.53 17.52
CA ILE A 31 -0.16 -0.89 18.90
C ILE A 31 0.09 -2.39 19.13
N ILE A 32 -0.30 -3.26 18.20
CA ILE A 32 -0.03 -4.71 18.29
C ILE A 32 1.48 -4.96 18.37
N TRP A 33 2.25 -4.39 17.44
CA TRP A 33 3.70 -4.52 17.44
C TRP A 33 4.31 -4.02 18.75
N TYR A 34 3.87 -2.86 19.24
CA TYR A 34 4.40 -2.29 20.47
C TYR A 34 4.12 -3.15 21.71
N ARG A 35 3.04 -3.93 21.71
CA ARG A 35 2.65 -4.84 22.80
C ARG A 35 3.34 -6.20 22.77
N GLN A 36 4.09 -6.54 21.71
CA GLN A 36 4.84 -7.79 21.65
C GLN A 36 6.05 -7.74 22.61
N GLU A 37 6.36 -8.85 23.29
CA GLU A 37 7.50 -8.93 24.22
C GLU A 37 8.85 -8.87 23.47
N ASN A 38 8.94 -9.59 22.35
CA ASN A 38 10.12 -9.65 21.49
C ASN A 38 9.84 -8.91 20.18
N ARG A 39 10.21 -7.63 20.12
CA ARG A 39 9.93 -6.75 18.98
C ARG A 39 11.11 -6.71 18.02
N LEU A 40 10.87 -6.97 16.75
CA LEU A 40 11.83 -6.76 15.68
C LEU A 40 11.37 -5.64 14.75
N MET A 41 12.33 -4.89 14.22
CA MET A 41 12.06 -3.80 13.26
C MET A 41 11.60 -4.32 11.88
N THR A 42 11.50 -5.63 11.71
CA THR A 42 11.10 -6.29 10.47
C THR A 42 9.80 -7.09 10.63
N ASP A 43 9.12 -6.94 11.77
CA ASP A 43 7.88 -7.65 12.04
C ASP A 43 6.76 -7.17 11.10
N LEU A 44 5.93 -8.12 10.65
CA LEU A 44 4.85 -7.84 9.70
C LEU A 44 3.89 -6.73 10.19
N PRO A 45 3.44 -6.71 11.46
CA PRO A 45 2.57 -5.63 11.94
C PRO A 45 3.21 -4.24 11.81
N LEU A 46 4.52 -4.11 12.11
CA LEU A 46 5.22 -2.84 11.94
C LEU A 46 5.33 -2.45 10.47
N MET A 47 5.75 -3.38 9.60
CA MET A 47 5.92 -3.13 8.17
C MET A 47 4.59 -2.72 7.51
N PHE A 48 3.51 -3.44 7.78
CA PHE A 48 2.18 -3.08 7.31
C PHE A 48 1.68 -1.78 7.94
N GLY A 49 1.95 -1.54 9.23
CA GLY A 49 1.63 -0.29 9.90
C GLY A 49 2.24 0.92 9.18
N ILE A 50 3.53 0.86 8.84
CA ILE A 50 4.22 1.92 8.08
C ILE A 50 3.60 2.09 6.69
N VAL A 51 3.32 0.99 5.98
CA VAL A 51 2.63 1.03 4.67
C VAL A 51 1.29 1.74 4.77
N PHE A 52 0.48 1.43 5.79
CA PHE A 52 -0.82 2.06 5.99
C PHE A 52 -0.71 3.54 6.39
N ILE A 53 0.31 3.95 7.17
CA ILE A 53 0.58 5.38 7.44
C ILE A 53 0.87 6.09 6.12
N ALA A 54 1.83 5.58 5.35
CA ALA A 54 2.23 6.20 4.09
C ALA A 54 1.06 6.24 3.11
N HIS A 55 0.22 5.20 3.07
CA HIS A 55 -0.99 5.17 2.28
C HIS A 55 -2.01 6.24 2.71
N ALA A 56 -2.29 6.38 4.00
CA ALA A 56 -3.22 7.38 4.52
C ALA A 56 -2.76 8.81 4.19
N ILE A 57 -1.47 9.10 4.40
CA ILE A 57 -0.90 10.42 4.06
C ILE A 57 -1.00 10.68 2.55
N ASN A 58 -0.62 9.69 1.73
CA ASN A 58 -0.70 9.81 0.28
C ASN A 58 -2.14 10.05 -0.20
N GLN A 59 -3.13 9.32 0.31
CA GLN A 59 -4.53 9.52 -0.06
C GLN A 59 -5.03 10.89 0.40
N THR A 60 -4.64 11.34 1.58
CA THR A 60 -4.99 12.68 2.06
C THR A 60 -4.43 13.77 1.15
N MET A 61 -3.17 13.65 0.70
CA MET A 61 -2.59 14.59 -0.25
C MET A 61 -3.32 14.61 -1.59
N VAL A 62 -3.73 13.44 -2.10
CA VAL A 62 -4.54 13.34 -3.34
C VAL A 62 -5.83 14.11 -3.17
N LEU A 63 -6.57 13.85 -2.09
CA LEU A 63 -7.83 14.55 -1.81
C LEU A 63 -7.61 16.06 -1.73
N LEU A 64 -6.65 16.52 -0.91
CA LEU A 64 -6.33 17.95 -0.78
C LEU A 64 -6.01 18.60 -2.14
N SER A 65 -5.36 17.85 -3.02
CA SER A 65 -5.03 18.32 -4.37
C SER A 65 -6.25 18.41 -5.27
N GLU A 66 -7.12 17.41 -5.24
CA GLU A 66 -8.37 17.37 -6.00
C GLU A 66 -9.36 18.47 -5.56
N TYR A 67 -9.33 18.86 -4.29
CA TYR A 67 -10.09 19.99 -3.75
C TYR A 67 -9.52 21.37 -4.08
N GLY A 68 -8.32 21.44 -4.65
CA GLY A 68 -7.63 22.71 -4.89
C GLY A 68 -7.07 23.36 -3.62
N TYR A 69 -7.04 22.66 -2.47
CA TYR A 69 -6.31 23.12 -1.29
C TYR A 69 -4.79 22.98 -1.46
N LEU A 70 -4.36 22.08 -2.35
CA LEU A 70 -2.96 21.82 -2.66
C LEU A 70 -2.77 21.86 -4.19
N GLU A 71 -2.08 22.87 -4.71
CA GLU A 71 -1.79 22.91 -6.14
C GLU A 71 -0.79 21.80 -6.53
N MET A 72 -1.10 21.03 -7.58
CA MET A 72 -0.26 19.93 -8.06
C MET A 72 0.98 20.40 -8.83
N THR A 73 1.87 21.08 -8.11
CA THR A 73 3.20 21.47 -8.60
C THR A 73 4.14 20.26 -8.64
N LEU A 74 5.28 20.39 -9.33
CA LEU A 74 6.33 19.36 -9.33
C LEU A 74 6.83 19.05 -7.92
N GLU A 75 6.96 20.04 -7.05
CA GLU A 75 7.43 19.86 -5.68
C GLU A 75 6.43 19.09 -4.81
N VAL A 76 5.14 19.41 -4.94
CA VAL A 76 4.06 18.64 -4.30
C VAL A 76 4.05 17.18 -4.77
N PHE A 77 4.26 16.97 -6.07
CA PHE A 77 4.37 15.64 -6.64
C PHE A 77 5.59 14.87 -6.10
N ARG A 78 6.76 15.52 -5.97
CA ARG A 78 7.97 14.93 -5.38
C ARG A 78 7.76 14.55 -3.91
N MET A 79 7.12 15.40 -3.12
CA MET A 79 6.75 15.08 -1.73
C MET A 79 5.84 13.86 -1.67
N ARG A 80 4.81 13.80 -2.52
CA ARG A 80 3.89 12.66 -2.60
C ARG A 80 4.63 11.38 -2.99
N ALA A 81 5.50 11.44 -3.99
CA ALA A 81 6.29 10.30 -4.42
C ALA A 81 7.31 9.84 -3.35
N LEU A 82 7.83 10.74 -2.51
CA LEU A 82 8.60 10.39 -1.31
C LEU A 82 7.76 9.61 -0.29
N ILE A 83 6.52 10.05 -0.04
CA ILE A 83 5.58 9.35 0.86
C ILE A 83 5.26 7.95 0.32
N VAL A 84 5.06 7.80 -0.99
CA VAL A 84 4.88 6.48 -1.63
C VAL A 84 6.12 5.59 -1.46
N GLY A 85 7.32 6.16 -1.34
CA GLY A 85 8.53 5.43 -0.94
C GLY A 85 8.37 4.72 0.42
N GLY A 86 7.63 5.32 1.36
CA GLY A 86 7.23 4.71 2.63
C GLY A 86 6.29 3.51 2.49
N ILE A 87 5.69 3.29 1.33
CA ILE A 87 4.98 2.06 0.98
C ILE A 87 5.95 1.07 0.35
N ALA A 88 6.67 1.49 -0.68
CA ALA A 88 7.52 0.60 -1.48
C ALA A 88 8.63 -0.05 -0.66
N VAL A 89 9.32 0.72 0.19
CA VAL A 89 10.50 0.26 0.94
C VAL A 89 10.15 -0.85 1.94
N PRO A 90 9.12 -0.73 2.80
CA PRO A 90 8.69 -1.85 3.64
C PRO A 90 8.26 -3.08 2.84
N LEU A 91 7.60 -2.91 1.68
CA LEU A 91 7.22 -4.05 0.84
C LEU A 91 8.45 -4.83 0.34
N VAL A 92 9.53 -4.14 -0.04
CA VAL A 92 10.80 -4.81 -0.36
C VAL A 92 11.32 -5.59 0.84
N GLY A 93 11.33 -4.97 2.01
CA GLY A 93 11.76 -5.61 3.25
C GLY A 93 11.00 -6.90 3.53
N VAL A 94 9.67 -6.87 3.42
CA VAL A 94 8.78 -8.02 3.60
C VAL A 94 9.07 -9.10 2.55
N LEU A 95 9.12 -8.75 1.27
CA LEU A 95 9.39 -9.70 0.19
C LEU A 95 10.74 -10.40 0.35
N LEU A 96 11.79 -9.65 0.70
CA LEU A 96 13.12 -10.21 0.94
C LEU A 96 13.14 -11.18 2.13
N HIS A 97 12.46 -10.85 3.22
CA HIS A 97 12.39 -11.72 4.41
C HIS A 97 11.61 -13.00 4.13
N ILE A 98 10.53 -12.94 3.36
CA ILE A 98 9.68 -14.10 3.07
C ILE A 98 10.32 -14.98 1.99
N TRP A 99 10.74 -14.39 0.86
CA TRP A 99 11.16 -15.15 -0.32
C TRP A 99 12.65 -15.47 -0.34
N LEU A 100 13.48 -14.61 0.23
CA LEU A 100 14.94 -14.71 0.15
C LEU A 100 15.61 -14.79 1.54
N PRO A 101 15.17 -15.70 2.45
CA PRO A 101 15.76 -15.81 3.79
C PRO A 101 17.25 -16.23 3.75
N ARG A 102 17.69 -16.94 2.70
CA ARG A 102 19.08 -17.41 2.54
C ARG A 102 20.10 -16.28 2.37
N ILE A 103 19.68 -15.12 1.88
CA ILE A 103 20.58 -13.97 1.65
C ILE A 103 20.34 -12.82 2.64
N ARG A 104 19.89 -13.13 3.85
CA ARG A 104 19.58 -12.14 4.91
C ARG A 104 20.65 -11.07 5.11
N LYS A 105 21.93 -11.45 5.00
CA LYS A 105 23.08 -10.53 5.10
C LYS A 105 23.09 -9.39 4.06
N HIS A 106 22.41 -9.56 2.93
CA HIS A 106 22.34 -8.56 1.86
C HIS A 106 21.03 -7.77 1.86
N HIS A 107 20.05 -8.09 2.71
CA HIS A 107 18.73 -7.43 2.70
C HIS A 107 18.86 -5.92 2.86
N LEU A 108 19.63 -5.46 3.84
CA LEU A 108 19.86 -4.02 4.06
C LEU A 108 20.53 -3.33 2.88
N ARG A 109 21.42 -4.02 2.15
CA ARG A 109 22.06 -3.47 0.95
C ARG A 109 21.04 -3.30 -0.18
N ILE A 110 20.17 -4.28 -0.39
CA ILE A 110 19.11 -4.21 -1.41
C ILE A 110 18.12 -3.09 -1.07
N ILE A 111 17.69 -3.01 0.19
CA ILE A 111 16.80 -1.93 0.66
C ILE A 111 17.48 -0.56 0.47
N GLY A 112 18.75 -0.43 0.84
CA GLY A 112 19.52 0.79 0.63
C GLY A 112 19.62 1.18 -0.85
N LEU A 113 19.86 0.22 -1.75
CA LEU A 113 19.87 0.46 -3.20
C LEU A 113 18.51 0.95 -3.71
N VAL A 114 17.41 0.37 -3.24
CA VAL A 114 16.05 0.81 -3.61
C VAL A 114 15.79 2.23 -3.12
N ILE A 115 16.19 2.57 -1.89
CA ILE A 115 16.05 3.93 -1.33
C ILE A 115 16.88 4.92 -2.16
N VAL A 116 18.14 4.60 -2.45
CA VAL A 116 19.02 5.47 -3.24
C VAL A 116 18.45 5.68 -4.64
N TYR A 117 17.99 4.62 -5.30
CA TYR A 117 17.33 4.71 -6.60
C TYR A 117 16.10 5.62 -6.54
N TRP A 118 15.22 5.41 -5.55
CA TRP A 118 13.98 6.17 -5.37
C TRP A 118 14.27 7.67 -5.18
N VAL A 119 15.14 8.01 -4.23
CA VAL A 119 15.53 9.40 -3.95
C VAL A 119 16.24 10.03 -5.14
N SER A 120 17.09 9.30 -5.86
CA SER A 120 17.77 9.81 -7.05
C SER A 120 16.78 10.26 -8.13
N ILE A 121 15.71 9.48 -8.37
CA ILE A 121 14.69 9.87 -9.35
C ILE A 121 13.90 11.08 -8.87
N LEU A 122 13.57 11.17 -7.57
CA LEU A 122 12.85 12.32 -7.03
C LEU A 122 13.63 13.62 -7.21
N LEU A 123 14.95 13.59 -6.96
CA LEU A 123 15.82 14.76 -7.05
C LEU A 123 16.17 15.14 -8.49
N LEU A 124 16.43 14.13 -9.35
CA LEU A 124 16.93 14.35 -10.70
C LEU A 124 15.83 14.37 -11.77
N GLY A 125 14.62 13.90 -11.46
CA GLY A 125 13.49 13.89 -12.37
C GLY A 125 13.02 15.32 -12.69
N PRO A 126 13.07 15.76 -13.97
CA PRO A 126 12.69 17.12 -14.36
C PRO A 126 11.18 17.29 -14.54
N THR A 127 10.43 16.20 -14.69
CA THR A 127 8.98 16.20 -14.94
C THR A 127 8.27 15.14 -14.11
N GLN A 128 6.98 15.36 -13.83
CA GLN A 128 6.13 14.39 -13.11
C GLN A 128 6.03 13.07 -13.86
N GLU A 129 5.92 13.13 -15.19
CA GLU A 129 5.81 11.98 -16.08
C GLU A 129 7.04 11.06 -16.00
N LEU A 130 8.25 11.63 -16.03
CA LEU A 130 9.48 10.84 -15.93
C LEU A 130 9.59 10.16 -14.56
N ILE A 131 9.27 10.91 -13.49
CA ILE A 131 9.28 10.35 -12.14
C ILE A 131 8.27 9.20 -12.03
N MET A 132 7.06 9.36 -12.58
CA MET A 132 6.04 8.32 -12.58
C MET A 132 6.47 7.10 -13.40
N LEU A 133 7.00 7.30 -14.61
CA LEU A 133 7.46 6.26 -15.52
C LEU A 133 8.53 5.36 -14.87
N LEU A 134 9.44 5.93 -14.08
CA LEU A 134 10.54 5.20 -13.44
C LEU A 134 10.16 4.52 -12.11
N HIS A 135 9.17 5.05 -11.39
CA HIS A 135 8.70 4.47 -10.12
C HIS A 135 7.63 3.40 -10.31
N LEU A 136 6.73 3.58 -11.28
CA LEU A 136 5.56 2.72 -11.45
C LEU A 136 5.91 1.25 -11.72
N PRO A 137 6.91 0.89 -12.53
CA PRO A 137 7.33 -0.50 -12.71
C PRO A 137 7.77 -1.17 -11.41
N ILE A 138 8.46 -0.45 -10.53
CA ILE A 138 8.93 -0.95 -9.24
C ILE A 138 7.77 -1.17 -8.29
N ILE A 139 6.82 -0.24 -8.24
CA ILE A 139 5.59 -0.39 -7.46
C ILE A 139 4.81 -1.61 -7.93
N ILE A 140 4.59 -1.76 -9.24
CA ILE A 140 3.91 -2.92 -9.83
C ILE A 140 4.64 -4.22 -9.47
N PHE A 141 5.97 -4.25 -9.59
CA PHE A 141 6.75 -5.43 -9.25
C PHE A 141 6.59 -5.84 -7.79
N PHE A 142 6.70 -4.90 -6.83
CA PHE A 142 6.53 -5.21 -5.41
C PHE A 142 5.09 -5.58 -5.06
N MET A 143 4.10 -4.90 -5.64
CA MET A 143 2.70 -5.25 -5.44
C MET A 143 2.38 -6.65 -5.99
N GLY A 144 2.87 -6.98 -7.18
CA GLY A 144 2.73 -8.32 -7.76
C GLY A 144 3.39 -9.39 -6.88
N GLY A 145 4.59 -9.11 -6.36
CA GLY A 145 5.26 -9.95 -5.38
C GLY A 145 4.42 -10.17 -4.11
N MET A 146 3.76 -9.13 -3.59
CA MET A 146 2.90 -9.24 -2.42
C MET A 146 1.62 -10.05 -2.69
N VAL A 147 0.97 -9.85 -3.83
CA VAL A 147 -0.17 -10.67 -4.27
C VAL A 147 0.24 -12.15 -4.34
N LEU A 148 1.37 -12.44 -4.97
CA LEU A 148 1.90 -13.80 -5.07
C LEU A 148 2.22 -14.38 -3.68
N THR A 149 2.80 -13.56 -2.79
CA THR A 149 3.07 -13.94 -1.40
C THR A 149 1.80 -14.37 -0.70
N PHE A 150 0.75 -13.54 -0.73
CA PHE A 150 -0.50 -13.85 -0.06
C PHE A 150 -1.22 -15.04 -0.67
N ALA A 151 -1.21 -15.18 -2.00
CA ALA A 151 -1.78 -16.33 -2.68
C ALA A 151 -1.11 -17.65 -2.26
N ILE A 152 0.22 -17.66 -2.14
CA ILE A 152 0.97 -18.85 -1.71
C ILE A 152 0.79 -19.12 -0.22
N THR A 153 0.84 -18.10 0.63
CA THR A 153 0.65 -18.28 2.08
C THR A 153 -0.75 -18.79 2.39
N TRP A 154 -1.75 -18.33 1.64
CA TRP A 154 -3.10 -18.86 1.66
C TRP A 154 -3.14 -20.33 1.27
N LYS A 155 -2.61 -20.70 0.09
CA LYS A 155 -2.60 -22.08 -0.41
C LYS A 155 -1.82 -23.05 0.50
N THR A 156 -0.78 -22.56 1.18
CA THR A 156 0.10 -23.38 2.03
C THR A 156 -0.28 -23.36 3.52
N GLY A 157 -1.27 -22.57 3.93
CA GLY A 157 -1.67 -22.43 5.34
C GLY A 157 -0.63 -21.76 6.23
N ARG A 158 0.30 -20.98 5.66
CA ARG A 158 1.36 -20.25 6.39
C ARG A 158 0.92 -18.81 6.70
N LEU A 159 1.61 -18.15 7.65
CA LEU A 159 1.32 -16.78 8.13
C LEU A 159 -0.12 -16.59 8.65
N LYS A 160 -0.50 -17.37 9.66
CA LYS A 160 -1.87 -17.40 10.21
C LYS A 160 -2.43 -16.03 10.65
N GLU A 161 -1.57 -15.08 10.98
CA GLU A 161 -1.95 -13.72 11.40
C GLU A 161 -2.47 -12.85 10.25
N VAL A 162 -2.01 -13.11 9.01
CA VAL A 162 -2.36 -12.32 7.81
C VAL A 162 -3.10 -13.20 6.79
N ARG A 163 -3.36 -14.45 7.15
CA ARG A 163 -4.04 -15.45 6.32
C ARG A 163 -5.53 -15.14 6.30
N SER A 164 -5.97 -14.58 5.19
CA SER A 164 -7.39 -14.42 4.88
C SER A 164 -7.56 -14.42 3.37
N ASP A 165 -8.56 -15.15 2.87
CA ASP A 165 -9.02 -15.09 1.48
C ASP A 165 -9.26 -13.63 1.08
N LEU A 166 -9.79 -12.84 2.02
CA LEU A 166 -10.05 -11.42 1.85
C LEU A 166 -8.78 -10.59 1.66
N MET A 167 -7.64 -11.00 2.23
CA MET A 167 -6.34 -10.33 2.03
C MET A 167 -5.77 -10.63 0.63
N VAL A 168 -5.96 -11.85 0.13
CA VAL A 168 -5.55 -12.19 -1.25
C VAL A 168 -6.37 -11.37 -2.24
N VAL A 169 -7.70 -11.35 -2.07
CA VAL A 169 -8.57 -10.58 -2.96
C VAL A 169 -8.30 -9.08 -2.83
N SER A 170 -8.11 -8.55 -1.61
CA SER A 170 -7.78 -7.13 -1.43
C SER A 170 -6.49 -6.76 -2.15
N SER A 171 -5.42 -7.56 -2.00
CA SER A 171 -4.14 -7.31 -2.67
C SER A 171 -4.26 -7.36 -4.19
N ALA A 172 -5.06 -8.29 -4.74
CA ALA A 172 -5.34 -8.37 -6.17
C ALA A 172 -6.08 -7.12 -6.68
N PHE A 173 -7.10 -6.65 -5.95
CA PHE A 173 -7.80 -5.40 -6.28
C PHE A 173 -6.85 -4.20 -6.23
N SER A 174 -6.02 -4.10 -5.20
CA SER A 174 -4.98 -3.08 -5.08
C SER A 174 -4.05 -3.10 -6.30
N PHE A 175 -3.58 -4.28 -6.70
CA PHE A 175 -2.73 -4.44 -7.88
C PHE A 175 -3.42 -4.00 -9.16
N VAL A 176 -4.66 -4.42 -9.41
CA VAL A 176 -5.44 -4.02 -10.59
C VAL A 176 -5.67 -2.51 -10.63
N GLY A 177 -6.03 -1.91 -9.49
CA GLY A 177 -6.23 -0.46 -9.39
C GLY A 177 -4.97 0.33 -9.76
N GLN A 178 -3.81 -0.13 -9.30
CA GLN A 178 -2.53 0.54 -9.57
C GLN A 178 -1.97 0.26 -10.96
N ALA A 179 -2.07 -0.97 -11.45
CA ALA A 179 -1.66 -1.32 -12.81
C ALA A 179 -2.53 -0.61 -13.87
N GLY A 180 -3.82 -0.46 -13.60
CA GLY A 180 -4.76 0.24 -14.46
C GLY A 180 -4.73 1.77 -14.33
N LEU A 181 -4.04 2.33 -13.32
CA LEU A 181 -4.12 3.76 -12.98
C LEU A 181 -3.90 4.67 -14.19
N VAL A 182 -2.80 4.47 -14.92
CA VAL A 182 -2.44 5.30 -16.08
C VAL A 182 -3.48 5.15 -17.21
N ALA A 183 -3.95 3.92 -17.46
CA ALA A 183 -4.94 3.66 -18.48
C ALA A 183 -6.30 4.31 -18.15
N PHE A 184 -6.76 4.18 -16.90
CA PHE A 184 -8.01 4.81 -16.44
C PHE A 184 -7.93 6.34 -16.46
N MET A 185 -6.80 6.92 -16.07
CA MET A 185 -6.58 8.36 -16.19
C MET A 185 -6.64 8.83 -17.65
N ALA A 186 -6.05 8.09 -18.58
CA ALA A 186 -6.03 8.46 -19.99
C ALA A 186 -7.43 8.50 -20.64
N ILE A 187 -8.37 7.68 -20.16
CA ILE A 187 -9.76 7.64 -20.64
C ILE A 187 -10.73 8.47 -19.79
N GLY A 188 -10.23 9.31 -18.87
CA GLY A 188 -11.06 10.17 -18.02
C GLY A 188 -11.80 9.46 -16.89
N LEU A 189 -11.44 8.21 -16.57
CA LEU A 189 -12.02 7.38 -15.50
C LEU A 189 -11.14 7.34 -14.25
N ALA A 190 -10.52 8.46 -13.88
CA ALA A 190 -9.64 8.57 -12.71
C ALA A 190 -10.33 8.17 -11.38
N SER A 191 -11.66 8.23 -11.32
CA SER A 191 -12.46 7.79 -10.18
C SER A 191 -12.45 6.28 -9.94
N VAL A 192 -12.27 5.47 -10.99
CA VAL A 192 -12.31 4.01 -10.89
C VAL A 192 -11.16 3.46 -10.04
N PRO A 193 -9.88 3.85 -10.26
CA PRO A 193 -8.79 3.48 -9.36
C PRO A 193 -9.01 3.88 -7.90
N ALA A 194 -9.62 5.04 -7.64
CA ALA A 194 -9.92 5.50 -6.29
C ALA A 194 -10.94 4.58 -5.59
N MET A 195 -12.02 4.22 -6.29
CA MET A 195 -13.02 3.27 -5.79
C MET A 195 -12.42 1.89 -5.53
N ILE A 196 -11.62 1.36 -6.48
CA ILE A 196 -10.93 0.08 -6.34
C ILE A 196 -10.01 0.10 -5.11
N THR A 197 -9.27 1.20 -4.91
CA THR A 197 -8.38 1.38 -3.77
C THR A 197 -9.15 1.41 -2.45
N ALA A 198 -10.28 2.11 -2.40
CA ALA A 198 -11.12 2.16 -1.20
C ALA A 198 -11.71 0.79 -0.84
N ILE A 199 -12.24 0.08 -1.83
CA ILE A 199 -12.76 -1.29 -1.66
C ILE A 199 -11.63 -2.20 -1.17
N SER A 200 -10.48 -2.17 -1.82
CA SER A 200 -9.30 -2.95 -1.43
C SER A 200 -8.87 -2.64 0.01
N THR A 201 -8.81 -1.36 0.39
CA THR A 201 -8.43 -0.93 1.73
C THR A 201 -9.42 -1.40 2.79
N ALA A 202 -10.73 -1.32 2.50
CA ALA A 202 -11.78 -1.84 3.37
C ALA A 202 -11.67 -3.37 3.54
N MET A 203 -11.45 -4.10 2.44
CA MET A 203 -11.23 -5.54 2.48
C MET A 203 -9.97 -5.92 3.26
N ALA A 204 -8.86 -5.21 3.05
CA ALA A 204 -7.61 -5.43 3.80
C ALA A 204 -7.78 -5.13 5.30
N THR A 205 -8.49 -4.05 5.64
CA THR A 205 -8.86 -3.70 7.01
C THR A 205 -9.66 -4.82 7.66
N LEU A 206 -10.73 -5.27 7.00
CA LEU A 206 -11.53 -6.38 7.48
C LEU A 206 -10.70 -7.66 7.61
N ALA A 207 -9.84 -7.96 6.63
CA ALA A 207 -9.01 -9.17 6.65
C ALA A 207 -8.07 -9.22 7.86
N LEU A 208 -7.50 -8.06 8.25
CA LEU A 208 -6.55 -7.94 9.35
C LEU A 208 -7.21 -7.83 10.73
N VAL A 209 -8.41 -7.25 10.82
CA VAL A 209 -9.14 -7.09 12.09
C VAL A 209 -9.97 -8.33 12.42
N ASN A 210 -10.42 -9.07 11.41
CA ASN A 210 -11.37 -10.16 11.58
C ASN A 210 -10.77 -11.33 12.39
N PRO A 211 -11.39 -11.73 13.52
CA PRO A 211 -10.83 -12.69 14.46
C PRO A 211 -10.91 -14.16 14.01
N TRP A 212 -11.02 -14.47 12.71
CA TRP A 212 -11.12 -15.86 12.20
C TRP A 212 -9.96 -16.75 12.67
N TYR A 213 -8.81 -16.14 12.98
CA TYR A 213 -7.68 -16.76 13.67
C TYR A 213 -8.03 -17.47 14.99
N LYS A 214 -8.94 -16.91 15.80
CA LYS A 214 -9.31 -17.48 17.11
C LYS A 214 -10.19 -18.71 17.01
N VAL A 215 -10.90 -18.90 15.90
CA VAL A 215 -11.83 -20.01 15.70
C VAL A 215 -11.07 -21.29 15.31
N GLU A 216 -10.14 -21.20 14.35
CA GLU A 216 -9.28 -22.34 13.98
C GLU A 216 -8.35 -22.78 15.11
N ALA A 217 -7.86 -21.86 15.95
CA ALA A 217 -7.03 -22.20 17.10
C ALA A 217 -7.81 -22.93 18.22
N ARG A 218 -9.14 -22.78 18.28
CA ARG A 218 -10.01 -23.50 19.23
C ARG A 218 -10.51 -24.84 18.70
N SER A 219 -10.58 -25.03 17.39
CA SER A 219 -11.08 -26.28 16.79
C SER A 219 -10.02 -27.39 16.68
N VAL A 220 -8.78 -27.11 17.11
CA VAL A 220 -7.63 -28.04 17.10
C VAL A 220 -7.19 -28.38 18.53
N LEU A 221 -7.88 -27.86 19.55
CA LEU A 221 -7.78 -28.25 20.96
C LEU A 221 -9.03 -29.03 21.36
#